data_AF-A0A9D8JXG4-F1
#
_entry.id   AF-A0A9D8JXG4-F1
#
_cell.length_a   1.000
_cell.length_b   1.000
_cell.length_c   1.000
_cell.angle_alpha   90.00
_cell.angle_beta   90.00
_cell.angle_gamma   90.00
#
_symmetry.space_group_name_H-M   'P 1'
#
loop_
_entity.id
_entity.type
_entity.pdbx_description
1 polymer ?
#
loop_
_entity_poly.entity_id
_entity_poly.type
_entity_poly.pdbx_seq_one_letter_code
_entity_poly.pdbx_strand_id
1 'polypeptide(L)'
;MTVWGWEGWLSLWMGIVVTTRTALLIARERESQNWPLLRVTPFDSADILKAKAGAALYWVRWPIIQLLFLRAACVAIAVANSPDITPTQTALAAAFALLFCAELFVSAVYNCSVGLTASAFAKTSAVANAAAYSLHIALFLFIFLPIWNRFAGPIFEAFFYSDHLSTLTRSIAVFSLLIAAQLALAGAMFFIAAIQLRRIVE
;
A
#
# COMPACT_ATOMS: atom_id res chain seq x y z
N MET A 1 -12.71 20.70 2.61
CA MET A 1 -11.91 19.48 2.34
C MET A 1 -12.30 18.99 0.96
N THR A 2 -11.37 18.89 0.03
CA THR A 2 -11.65 18.46 -1.37
C THR A 2 -11.94 16.96 -1.42
N VAL A 3 -12.56 16.46 -2.50
CA VAL A 3 -12.79 15.02 -2.73
C VAL A 3 -11.46 14.23 -2.64
N TRP A 4 -10.37 14.85 -3.07
CA TRP A 4 -9.01 14.33 -2.97
C TRP A 4 -8.49 14.23 -1.54
N GLY A 5 -8.82 15.20 -0.68
CA GLY A 5 -8.50 15.13 0.74
C GLY A 5 -9.21 13.97 1.44
N TRP A 6 -10.44 13.66 1.03
CA TRP A 6 -11.17 12.48 1.52
C TRP A 6 -10.56 11.17 1.03
N GLU A 7 -10.16 11.08 -0.24
CA GLU A 7 -9.49 9.90 -0.78
C GLU A 7 -8.19 9.61 -0.03
N GLY A 8 -7.32 10.61 0.15
CA GLY A 8 -6.05 10.44 0.86
C GLY A 8 -6.24 10.04 2.33
N TRP A 9 -7.24 10.64 3.01
CA TRP A 9 -7.58 10.28 4.39
C TRP A 9 -8.09 8.84 4.50
N LEU A 10 -9.00 8.42 3.62
CA LEU A 10 -9.52 7.06 3.59
C LEU A 10 -8.41 6.04 3.27
N SER A 11 -7.54 6.36 2.31
CA SER A 11 -6.40 5.52 1.94
C SER A 11 -5.43 5.32 3.12
N LEU A 12 -5.16 6.36 3.92
CA LEU A 12 -4.36 6.24 5.15
C LEU A 12 -5.01 5.30 6.16
N TRP A 13 -6.28 5.52 6.50
CA TRP A 13 -6.98 4.67 7.47
C TRP A 13 -7.08 3.22 7.01
N MET A 14 -7.33 3.01 5.72
CA MET A 14 -7.32 1.68 5.14
C MET A 14 -5.93 1.05 5.25
N GLY A 15 -4.86 1.79 4.95
CA GLY A 15 -3.49 1.33 5.14
C GLY A 15 -3.19 0.87 6.57
N ILE A 16 -3.64 1.65 7.57
CA ILE A 16 -3.52 1.29 8.99
C ILE A 16 -4.27 0.00 9.30
N VAL A 17 -5.53 -0.11 8.87
CA VAL A 17 -6.36 -1.30 9.12
C VAL A 17 -5.74 -2.54 8.47
N VAL A 18 -5.27 -2.43 7.23
CA VAL A 18 -4.59 -3.51 6.53
C VAL A 18 -3.33 -3.95 7.27
N THR A 19 -2.48 -2.99 7.64
CA THR A 19 -1.20 -3.25 8.31
C THR A 19 -1.41 -3.94 9.66
N THR A 20 -2.31 -3.40 10.48
CA THR A 20 -2.63 -3.91 11.82
C THR A 20 -3.28 -5.29 11.77
N ARG A 21 -4.25 -5.52 10.88
CA ARG A 21 -4.88 -6.83 10.69
C ARG A 21 -3.87 -7.88 10.23
N THR A 22 -3.03 -7.52 9.28
CA THR A 22 -2.00 -8.41 8.75
C THR A 22 -0.98 -8.79 9.83
N ALA A 23 -0.67 -7.85 10.74
CA ALA A 23 0.22 -8.10 11.88
C ALA A 23 -0.28 -9.18 12.86
N LEU A 24 -1.56 -9.55 12.80
CA LEU A 24 -2.12 -10.57 13.68
C LEU A 24 -1.94 -11.99 13.13
N LEU A 25 -1.63 -12.15 11.84
CA LEU A 25 -1.70 -13.46 11.16
C LEU A 25 -0.72 -14.49 11.72
N ILE A 26 0.55 -14.11 11.95
CA ILE A 26 1.57 -15.01 12.51
C ILE A 26 1.55 -14.92 14.05
N ALA A 27 1.46 -13.70 14.59
CA ALA A 27 1.52 -13.46 16.02
C ALA A 27 0.41 -14.15 16.81
N ARG A 28 -0.84 -14.22 16.29
CA ARG A 28 -1.93 -14.96 16.95
C ARG A 28 -1.69 -16.46 16.96
N GLU A 29 -1.13 -17.02 15.89
CA GLU A 29 -0.82 -18.45 15.84
C GLU A 29 0.31 -18.83 16.78
N ARG A 30 1.27 -17.93 16.98
CA ARG A 30 2.32 -18.07 17.99
C ARG A 30 1.73 -18.00 19.40
N GLU A 31 0.88 -17.01 19.65
CA GLU A 31 0.23 -16.81 20.94
C GLU A 31 -0.66 -18.00 21.32
N SER A 32 -1.42 -18.53 20.35
CA SER A 32 -2.30 -19.69 20.54
C SER A 32 -1.58 -21.04 20.56
N GLN A 33 -0.24 -21.07 20.52
CA GLN A 33 0.57 -22.31 20.46
C GLN A 33 0.22 -23.21 19.26
N ASN A 34 -0.32 -22.65 18.17
CA ASN A 34 -0.55 -23.39 16.92
C ASN A 34 0.72 -23.47 16.07
N TRP A 35 1.71 -22.61 16.35
CA TRP A 35 2.96 -22.56 15.59
C TRP A 35 3.78 -23.86 15.57
N PRO A 36 3.89 -24.64 16.67
CA PRO A 36 4.55 -25.94 16.64
C PRO A 36 3.90 -26.93 15.65
N LEU A 37 2.59 -26.82 15.40
CA LEU A 37 1.90 -27.65 14.41
C LEU A 37 2.33 -27.32 12.97
N LEU A 38 2.76 -26.07 12.70
CA LEU A 38 3.32 -25.68 11.40
C LEU A 38 4.75 -26.19 11.19
N ARG A 39 5.44 -26.64 12.24
CA ARG A 39 6.79 -27.24 12.12
C ARG A 39 6.75 -28.72 11.73
N VAL A 40 5.63 -29.39 11.97
CA VAL A 40 5.46 -30.82 11.62
C VAL A 40 4.84 -31.01 10.25
N THR A 41 4.30 -29.94 9.64
CA THR A 41 3.83 -29.95 8.25
C THR A 41 5.00 -29.79 7.28
N PRO A 42 4.92 -30.35 6.06
CA PRO A 42 5.99 -30.26 5.06
C PRO A 42 6.05 -28.88 4.36
N PHE A 43 5.65 -27.80 5.06
CA PHE A 43 5.64 -26.46 4.50
C PHE A 43 6.93 -25.73 4.85
N ASP A 44 7.57 -25.16 3.83
CA ASP A 44 8.71 -24.29 4.06
C ASP A 44 8.26 -22.91 4.57
N SER A 45 9.22 -22.13 5.07
CA SER A 45 8.94 -20.78 5.57
C SER A 45 8.40 -19.83 4.49
N ALA A 46 8.75 -20.06 3.22
CA ALA A 46 8.32 -19.22 2.11
C ALA A 46 6.85 -19.50 1.75
N ASP A 47 6.40 -20.74 1.81
CA ASP A 47 5.03 -21.18 1.55
C ASP A 47 4.09 -20.70 2.65
N ILE A 48 4.54 -20.77 3.91
CA ILE A 48 3.81 -20.15 5.03
C ILE A 48 3.66 -18.65 4.76
N LEU A 49 4.74 -17.94 4.42
CA LEU A 49 4.68 -16.50 4.16
C LEU A 49 3.77 -16.16 2.97
N LYS A 50 3.87 -16.89 1.86
CA LYS A 50 2.99 -16.73 0.68
C LYS A 50 1.53 -16.95 1.05
N ALA A 51 1.22 -17.98 1.84
CA ALA A 51 -0.14 -18.25 2.29
C ALA A 51 -0.67 -17.12 3.19
N LYS A 52 0.14 -16.58 4.10
CA LYS A 52 -0.25 -15.43 4.93
C LYS A 52 -0.41 -14.15 4.12
N ALA A 53 0.47 -13.90 3.16
CA ALA A 53 0.37 -12.75 2.25
C ALA A 53 -0.86 -12.84 1.35
N GLY A 54 -1.13 -14.01 0.77
CA GLY A 54 -2.32 -14.27 -0.03
C GLY A 54 -3.61 -14.13 0.79
N ALA A 55 -3.63 -14.66 2.02
CA ALA A 55 -4.73 -14.42 2.95
C ALA A 55 -4.89 -12.92 3.20
N ALA A 56 -3.84 -12.20 3.59
CA ALA A 56 -3.92 -10.75 3.82
C ALA A 56 -4.52 -10.02 2.61
N LEU A 57 -3.99 -10.22 1.40
CA LEU A 57 -4.48 -9.58 0.18
C LEU A 57 -5.94 -9.94 -0.14
N TYR A 58 -6.36 -11.18 0.11
CA TYR A 58 -7.75 -11.58 -0.09
C TYR A 58 -8.73 -10.79 0.78
N TRP A 59 -8.35 -10.47 2.03
CA TRP A 59 -9.21 -9.67 2.92
C TRP A 59 -9.30 -8.22 2.48
N VAL A 60 -8.25 -7.70 1.85
CA VAL A 60 -8.15 -6.29 1.41
C VAL A 60 -8.82 -6.04 0.06
N ARG A 61 -9.23 -7.10 -0.66
CA ARG A 61 -9.86 -6.99 -1.99
C ARG A 61 -11.08 -6.07 -2.00
N TRP A 62 -11.95 -6.16 -1.00
CA TRP A 62 -13.20 -5.38 -0.97
C TRP A 62 -12.93 -3.89 -0.73
N PRO A 63 -12.13 -3.50 0.28
CA PRO A 63 -11.71 -2.12 0.42
C PRO A 63 -10.97 -1.56 -0.80
N ILE A 64 -10.10 -2.35 -1.46
CA ILE A 64 -9.44 -1.94 -2.70
C ILE A 64 -10.47 -1.64 -3.78
N ILE A 65 -11.46 -2.50 -3.97
CA ILE A 65 -12.52 -2.28 -4.97
C ILE A 65 -13.28 -0.99 -4.67
N GLN A 66 -13.64 -0.73 -3.40
CA GLN A 66 -14.33 0.50 -3.00
C GLN A 66 -13.50 1.76 -3.28
N LEU A 67 -12.21 1.74 -2.93
CA LEU A 67 -11.29 2.84 -3.22
C LEU A 67 -11.05 3.00 -4.73
N LEU A 68 -11.02 1.90 -5.49
CA LEU A 68 -10.89 1.94 -6.95
C LEU A 68 -12.09 2.64 -7.58
N PHE A 69 -13.32 2.33 -7.15
CA PHE A 69 -14.51 3.05 -7.59
C PHE A 69 -14.47 4.53 -7.23
N LEU A 70 -14.02 4.87 -6.02
CA LEU A 70 -13.85 6.26 -5.61
C LEU A 70 -12.84 6.98 -6.50
N ARG A 71 -11.66 6.39 -6.73
CA ARG A 71 -10.61 6.96 -7.60
C ARG A 71 -11.10 7.14 -9.03
N ALA A 72 -11.80 6.15 -9.58
CA ALA A 72 -12.41 6.24 -10.91
C ALA A 72 -13.44 7.38 -11.00
N ALA A 73 -14.31 7.53 -9.99
CA ALA A 73 -15.26 8.63 -9.92
C ALA A 73 -14.57 10.00 -9.86
N CYS A 74 -13.50 10.12 -9.07
CA CYS A 74 -12.73 11.36 -8.97
C CYS A 74 -12.10 11.75 -10.32
N VAL A 75 -11.52 10.78 -11.03
CA VAL A 75 -10.96 11.00 -12.38
C VAL A 75 -12.07 11.40 -13.36
N ALA A 76 -13.22 10.71 -13.34
CA ALA A 76 -14.33 11.02 -14.24
C ALA A 76 -14.88 12.44 -14.04
N ILE A 77 -15.06 12.86 -12.77
CA ILE A 77 -15.50 14.22 -12.43
C ILE A 77 -14.50 15.26 -12.93
N ALA A 78 -13.20 14.98 -12.76
CA ALA A 78 -12.17 15.92 -13.18
C ALA A 78 -12.08 16.07 -14.70
N VAL A 79 -12.24 14.97 -15.45
CA VAL A 79 -12.30 15.01 -16.92
C VAL A 79 -13.55 15.77 -17.39
N ALA A 80 -14.71 15.53 -16.76
CA ALA A 80 -15.95 16.21 -17.12
C ALA A 80 -15.90 17.74 -16.90
N ASN A 81 -15.08 18.21 -15.95
CA ASN A 81 -14.89 19.63 -15.66
C ASN A 81 -13.81 20.31 -16.52
N SER A 82 -13.22 19.61 -17.49
CA SER A 82 -12.12 20.11 -18.34
C SER A 82 -12.55 20.19 -19.82
N PRO A 83 -13.30 21.22 -20.24
CA PRO A 83 -13.96 21.27 -21.54
C PRO A 83 -13.02 21.35 -22.76
N ASP A 84 -11.76 21.78 -22.57
CA ASP A 84 -10.81 22.06 -23.67
C ASP A 84 -9.62 21.07 -23.71
N ILE A 85 -9.81 19.81 -23.30
CA ILE A 85 -8.72 18.84 -23.22
C ILE A 85 -8.28 18.35 -24.62
N THR A 86 -7.00 18.53 -24.96
CA THR A 86 -6.43 18.03 -26.21
C THR A 86 -6.28 16.51 -26.20
N PRO A 87 -6.23 15.82 -27.36
CA PRO A 87 -6.04 14.37 -27.40
C PRO A 87 -4.80 13.87 -26.64
N THR A 88 -3.71 14.64 -26.69
CA THR A 88 -2.46 14.34 -25.96
C THR A 88 -2.66 14.44 -24.45
N GLN A 89 -3.36 15.47 -23.97
CA GLN A 89 -3.69 15.62 -22.55
C GLN A 89 -4.61 14.49 -22.09
N THR A 90 -5.60 14.09 -22.90
CA THR A 90 -6.47 12.94 -22.59
C THR A 90 -5.68 11.64 -22.45
N ALA A 91 -4.73 11.36 -23.34
CA ALA A 91 -3.89 10.18 -23.27
C ALA A 91 -3.01 10.16 -22.00
N LEU A 92 -2.39 11.29 -21.67
CA LEU A 92 -1.61 11.43 -20.44
C LEU A 92 -2.49 11.32 -19.19
N ALA A 93 -3.73 11.82 -19.26
CA ALA A 93 -4.64 11.74 -18.13
C ALA A 93 -5.11 10.31 -17.87
N ALA A 94 -5.36 9.54 -18.93
CA ALA A 94 -5.63 8.11 -18.83
C ALA A 94 -4.43 7.33 -18.27
N ALA A 95 -3.20 7.64 -18.71
CA ALA A 95 -2.00 7.02 -18.18
C ALA A 95 -1.82 7.30 -16.68
N PHE A 96 -2.07 8.54 -16.26
CA PHE A 96 -2.05 8.91 -14.85
C PHE A 96 -3.14 8.20 -14.05
N ALA A 97 -4.37 8.12 -14.57
CA ALA A 97 -5.45 7.39 -13.91
C ALA A 97 -5.11 5.90 -13.72
N LEU A 98 -4.49 5.26 -14.71
CA LEU A 98 -4.01 3.88 -14.61
C LEU A 98 -2.94 3.73 -13.53
N LEU A 99 -1.95 4.63 -13.48
CA LEU A 99 -0.93 4.63 -12.44
C LEU A 99 -1.52 4.86 -11.05
N PHE A 100 -2.49 5.77 -10.95
CA PHE A 100 -3.18 6.05 -9.70
C PHE A 100 -3.97 4.81 -9.23
N CYS A 101 -4.64 4.09 -10.14
CA CYS A 101 -5.28 2.82 -9.79
C CYS A 101 -4.26 1.73 -9.42
N ALA A 102 -3.14 1.63 -10.14
CA ALA A 102 -2.08 0.65 -9.87
C ALA A 102 -1.41 0.88 -8.50
N GLU A 103 -1.22 2.14 -8.11
CA GLU A 103 -0.67 2.51 -6.79
C GLU A 103 -1.47 1.87 -5.66
N LEU A 104 -2.80 1.78 -5.76
CA LEU A 104 -3.64 1.18 -4.72
C LEU A 104 -3.28 -0.28 -4.42
N PHE A 105 -3.02 -1.07 -5.47
CA PHE A 105 -2.61 -2.47 -5.33
C PHE A 105 -1.22 -2.59 -4.72
N VAL A 106 -0.29 -1.73 -5.16
CA VAL A 106 1.08 -1.69 -4.62
C VAL A 106 1.08 -1.27 -3.16
N SER A 107 0.27 -0.28 -2.81
CA SER A 107 0.09 0.19 -1.44
C SER A 107 -0.47 -0.92 -0.55
N ALA A 108 -1.41 -1.73 -1.05
CA ALA A 108 -1.91 -2.90 -0.32
C ALA A 108 -0.80 -3.95 -0.07
N VAL A 109 -0.01 -4.29 -1.08
CA VAL A 109 1.14 -5.21 -0.96
C VAL A 109 2.15 -4.68 0.05
N TYR A 110 2.48 -3.39 -0.01
CA TYR A 110 3.35 -2.71 0.94
C TYR A 110 2.82 -2.79 2.37
N ASN A 111 1.56 -2.42 2.62
CA ASN A 111 0.96 -2.48 3.96
C ASN A 111 0.90 -3.91 4.52
N CYS A 112 0.61 -4.90 3.67
CA CYS A 112 0.68 -6.31 4.05
C CYS A 112 2.11 -6.70 4.48
N SER A 113 3.13 -6.28 3.73
CA SER A 113 4.54 -6.59 4.05
C SER A 113 4.97 -6.02 5.40
N VAL A 114 4.55 -4.79 5.72
CA VAL A 114 4.82 -4.14 7.02
C VAL A 114 4.17 -4.93 8.15
N GLY A 115 2.90 -5.30 7.99
CA GLY A 115 2.17 -6.10 8.97
C GLY A 115 2.80 -7.47 9.20
N LEU A 116 3.11 -8.22 8.14
CA LEU A 116 3.74 -9.54 8.25
C LEU A 116 5.12 -9.47 8.89
N THR A 117 5.90 -8.44 8.58
CA THR A 117 7.21 -8.23 9.20
C THR A 117 7.06 -8.04 10.71
N ALA A 118 6.19 -7.14 11.16
CA ALA A 118 5.91 -6.94 12.58
C ALA A 118 5.42 -8.24 13.27
N SER A 119 4.57 -9.01 12.59
CA SER A 119 4.06 -10.29 13.06
C SER A 119 5.16 -11.34 13.26
N ALA A 120 6.16 -11.38 12.37
CA ALA A 120 7.27 -12.34 12.44
C ALA A 120 8.18 -12.09 13.67
N PHE A 121 8.34 -10.84 14.11
CA PHE A 121 9.16 -10.52 15.29
C PHE A 121 8.40 -10.62 16.61
N ALA A 122 7.09 -10.46 16.60
CA ALA A 122 6.28 -10.40 17.82
C ALA A 122 5.87 -11.78 18.36
N LYS A 123 5.99 -11.96 19.68
CA LYS A 123 5.53 -13.17 20.40
C LYS A 123 4.03 -13.16 20.71
N THR A 124 3.42 -11.98 20.80
CA THR A 124 2.01 -11.80 21.13
C THR A 124 1.35 -10.89 20.11
N SER A 125 0.03 -11.04 19.94
CA SER A 125 -0.74 -10.21 19.01
C SER A 125 -0.73 -8.73 19.39
N ALA A 126 -0.71 -8.40 20.69
CA ALA A 126 -0.63 -7.03 21.17
C ALA A 126 0.68 -6.33 20.74
N VAL A 127 1.83 -7.00 20.92
CA VAL A 127 3.14 -6.47 20.51
C VAL A 127 3.22 -6.33 19.00
N ALA A 128 2.69 -7.30 18.26
CA ALA A 128 2.66 -7.25 16.79
C ALA A 128 1.87 -6.05 16.29
N ASN A 129 0.69 -5.83 16.87
CA ASN A 129 -0.19 -4.74 16.48
C ASN A 129 0.43 -3.37 16.79
N ALA A 130 1.02 -3.21 17.97
CA ALA A 130 1.70 -1.99 18.36
C ALA A 130 2.89 -1.69 17.43
N ALA A 131 3.74 -2.69 17.17
CA ALA A 131 4.88 -2.55 16.27
C ALA A 131 4.45 -2.20 14.84
N ALA A 132 3.42 -2.87 14.31
CA ALA A 132 2.89 -2.62 12.98
C ALA A 132 2.30 -1.22 12.84
N TYR A 133 1.53 -0.77 13.84
CA TYR A 133 0.98 0.59 13.88
C TYR A 133 2.10 1.63 13.94
N SER A 134 3.04 1.49 14.87
CA SER A 134 4.18 2.42 15.01
C SER A 134 5.03 2.48 13.74
N LEU A 135 5.31 1.33 13.12
CA LEU A 135 6.07 1.25 11.88
C LEU A 135 5.30 1.90 10.72
N HIS A 136 4.00 1.66 10.59
CA HIS A 136 3.16 2.31 9.59
C HIS A 136 3.17 3.84 9.75
N ILE A 137 2.92 4.34 10.96
CA ILE A 137 2.91 5.78 11.24
C ILE A 137 4.30 6.41 11.01
N ALA A 138 5.37 5.74 11.42
CA ALA A 138 6.73 6.23 11.19
C ALA A 138 7.07 6.30 9.70
N LEU A 139 6.79 5.23 8.94
CA LEU A 139 7.01 5.21 7.49
C LEU A 139 6.14 6.26 6.79
N PHE A 140 4.88 6.43 7.23
CA PHE A 140 4.01 7.47 6.70
C PHE A 140 4.56 8.87 6.98
N LEU A 141 4.87 9.22 8.22
CA LEU A 141 5.28 10.58 8.60
C LEU A 141 6.68 10.95 8.11
N PHE A 142 7.63 10.01 8.10
CA PHE A 142 9.04 10.31 7.81
C PHE A 142 9.46 9.98 6.37
N ILE A 143 8.69 9.17 5.64
CA ILE A 143 9.01 8.80 4.26
C ILE A 143 7.89 9.28 3.31
N PHE A 144 6.67 8.80 3.48
CA PHE A 144 5.61 9.05 2.49
C PHE A 144 5.07 10.47 2.51
N LEU A 145 4.81 11.05 3.68
CA LEU A 145 4.27 12.40 3.81
C LEU A 145 5.23 13.47 3.25
N PRO A 146 6.56 13.42 3.52
CA PRO A 146 7.52 14.32 2.87
C PRO A 146 7.56 14.16 1.36
N ILE A 147 7.55 12.91 0.86
CA ILE A 147 7.52 12.64 -0.59
C ILE A 147 6.21 13.18 -1.21
N TRP A 148 5.09 12.97 -0.53
CA TRP A 148 3.79 13.46 -0.95
C TRP A 148 3.77 14.99 -1.01
N ASN A 149 4.10 15.67 0.08
CA ASN A 149 4.07 17.13 0.16
C ASN A 149 5.04 17.80 -0.81
N ARG A 150 6.21 17.19 -1.04
CA ARG A 150 7.25 17.78 -1.89
C ARG A 150 7.05 17.48 -3.36
N PHE A 151 6.48 16.32 -3.70
CA PHE A 151 6.38 15.85 -5.07
C PHE A 151 4.93 15.58 -5.47
N ALA A 152 4.21 14.69 -4.80
CA ALA A 152 2.91 14.24 -5.31
C ALA A 152 1.79 15.29 -5.19
N GLY A 153 1.63 15.97 -4.05
CA GLY A 153 0.54 16.90 -3.78
C GLY A 153 0.46 18.09 -4.77
N PRO A 154 1.52 18.90 -4.92
CA PRO A 154 1.53 20.03 -5.86
C PRO A 154 1.32 19.60 -7.31
N ILE A 155 1.79 18.40 -7.65
CA ILE A 155 1.73 17.80 -8.98
C ILE A 155 0.33 17.23 -9.28
N PHE A 156 -0.33 16.69 -8.26
CA PHE A 156 -1.70 16.18 -8.35
C PHE A 156 -2.68 17.34 -8.56
N GLU A 157 -2.48 18.44 -7.84
CA GLU A 157 -3.23 19.68 -8.08
C GLU A 157 -2.92 20.25 -9.47
N ALA A 158 -1.63 20.37 -9.83
CA ALA A 158 -1.25 20.93 -11.12
C ALA A 158 -1.65 20.07 -12.33
N PHE A 159 -1.88 18.76 -12.16
CA PHE A 159 -2.42 17.89 -13.22
C PHE A 159 -3.84 18.29 -13.63
N PHE A 160 -4.68 18.71 -12.68
CA PHE A 160 -6.07 19.11 -12.96
C PHE A 160 -6.23 20.59 -13.33
N TYR A 161 -5.21 21.41 -13.07
CA TYR A 161 -5.28 22.87 -13.25
C TYR A 161 -4.25 23.43 -14.22
N SER A 162 -3.36 22.62 -14.82
CA SER A 162 -2.36 23.12 -15.77
C SER A 162 -2.53 22.55 -17.17
N ASP A 163 -2.56 23.45 -18.15
CA ASP A 163 -2.55 23.11 -19.59
C ASP A 163 -1.18 22.66 -20.08
N HIS A 164 -0.18 22.63 -19.20
CA HIS A 164 1.21 22.39 -19.56
C HIS A 164 1.54 20.91 -19.58
N LEU A 165 1.83 20.39 -20.78
CA LEU A 165 2.33 19.03 -21.03
C LEU A 165 3.47 18.63 -20.09
N SER A 166 4.37 19.57 -19.78
CA SER A 166 5.52 19.32 -18.91
C SER A 166 5.14 18.98 -17.46
N THR A 167 4.02 19.50 -16.96
CA THR A 167 3.50 19.16 -15.63
C THR A 167 3.00 17.72 -15.61
N LEU A 168 2.16 17.34 -16.59
CA LEU A 168 1.61 15.99 -16.75
C LEU A 168 2.71 14.91 -16.80
N THR A 169 3.76 15.14 -17.57
CA THR A 169 4.89 14.19 -17.67
C THR A 169 5.64 14.06 -16.34
N ARG A 170 5.86 15.18 -15.62
CA ARG A 170 6.48 15.14 -14.29
C ARG A 170 5.60 14.38 -13.29
N SER A 171 4.27 14.52 -13.39
CA SER A 171 3.33 13.79 -12.54
C SER A 171 3.46 12.29 -12.66
N ILE A 172 3.48 11.81 -13.90
CA ILE A 172 3.66 10.39 -14.22
C ILE A 172 5.00 9.90 -13.65
N ALA A 173 6.10 10.61 -13.92
CA ALA A 173 7.43 10.21 -13.46
C ALA A 173 7.54 10.11 -11.93
N VAL A 174 7.00 11.10 -11.20
CA VAL A 174 6.98 11.09 -9.74
C VAL A 174 6.13 9.95 -9.18
N PHE A 175 4.94 9.71 -9.74
CA PHE A 175 4.09 8.60 -9.30
C PHE A 175 4.72 7.24 -9.57
N SER A 176 5.34 7.05 -10.73
CA SER A 176 6.08 5.82 -11.04
C SER A 176 7.23 5.56 -10.06
N LEU A 177 7.97 6.61 -9.67
CA LEU A 177 9.03 6.49 -8.68
C LEU A 177 8.48 6.13 -7.29
N LEU A 178 7.36 6.71 -6.88
CA LEU A 178 6.69 6.38 -5.61
C LEU A 178 6.25 4.90 -5.59
N ILE A 179 5.64 4.42 -6.67
CA ILE A 179 5.25 3.02 -6.82
C ILE A 179 6.49 2.10 -6.74
N ALA A 180 7.57 2.45 -7.44
CA ALA A 180 8.81 1.68 -7.41
C ALA A 180 9.43 1.63 -6.00
N ALA A 181 9.42 2.76 -5.28
CA ALA A 181 9.90 2.83 -3.90
C ALA A 181 9.05 1.98 -2.95
N GLN A 182 7.71 2.02 -3.07
CA GLN A 182 6.81 1.16 -2.30
C GLN A 182 7.07 -0.32 -2.56
N LEU A 183 7.26 -0.73 -3.82
CA LEU A 183 7.58 -2.12 -4.18
C LEU A 183 8.95 -2.55 -3.63
N ALA A 184 9.96 -1.70 -3.71
CA ALA A 184 11.29 -1.99 -3.17
C ALA A 184 11.25 -2.18 -1.64
N LEU A 185 10.54 -1.29 -0.93
CA LEU A 185 10.32 -1.42 0.51
C LEU A 185 9.53 -2.68 0.84
N ALA A 186 8.47 -2.98 0.09
CA ALA A 186 7.69 -4.20 0.29
C ALA A 186 8.55 -5.45 0.11
N GLY A 187 9.36 -5.50 -0.95
CA GLY A 187 10.31 -6.59 -1.20
C GLY A 187 11.31 -6.77 -0.06
N ALA A 188 11.89 -5.68 0.44
CA ALA A 188 12.80 -5.72 1.59
C ALA A 188 12.12 -6.25 2.85
N MET A 189 10.89 -5.80 3.13
CA MET A 189 10.10 -6.25 4.29
C MET A 189 9.74 -7.74 4.18
N PHE A 190 9.29 -8.21 3.01
CA PHE A 190 9.04 -9.64 2.79
C PHE A 190 10.30 -10.47 2.97
N PHE A 191 11.44 -10.01 2.47
CA PHE A 191 12.72 -10.70 2.64
C PHE A 191 13.12 -10.80 4.13
N ILE A 192 12.99 -9.71 4.88
CA ILE A 192 13.23 -9.70 6.33
C ILE A 192 12.27 -10.66 7.05
N ALA A 193 10.98 -10.63 6.70
CA ALA A 193 9.96 -11.52 7.28
C ALA A 193 10.27 -12.98 6.98
N ALA A 194 10.73 -13.31 5.77
CA ALA A 194 11.11 -14.66 5.39
C ALA A 194 12.32 -15.17 6.20
N ILE A 195 13.37 -14.36 6.34
CA ILE A 195 14.53 -14.70 7.18
C ILE A 195 14.09 -14.95 8.63
N GLN A 196 13.24 -14.09 9.16
CA GLN A 196 12.79 -14.21 10.53
C GLN A 196 11.90 -15.44 10.72
N LEU A 197 10.99 -15.74 9.78
CA LEU A 197 10.18 -16.95 9.80
C LEU A 197 11.03 -18.20 9.76
N ARG A 198 12.07 -18.23 8.93
CA ARG A 198 13.02 -19.34 8.85
C ARG A 198 13.61 -19.67 10.22
N ARG A 199 14.07 -18.66 10.97
CA ARG A 199 14.61 -18.82 12.33
C ARG A 199 13.61 -19.33 13.37
N ILE A 200 12.31 -19.23 13.07
CA ILE A 200 11.25 -19.69 13.96
C ILE A 200 10.79 -21.10 13.53
N VAL A 201 10.91 -21.47 12.25
CA VAL A 201 10.49 -22.77 11.74
C VAL A 201 11.61 -23.82 11.89
N GLU A 202 12.84 -23.45 11.51
CA GLU A 202 14.06 -24.25 11.63
C GLU A 202 14.70 -24.11 13.02
#